data_AF-A0A1M6KX67-F1
#
_entry.id   AF-A0A1M6KX67-F1
#
_cell.length_a   1.000
_cell.length_b   1.000
_cell.length_c   1.000
_cell.angle_alpha   90.00
_cell.angle_beta   90.00
_cell.angle_gamma   90.00
#
_symmetry.space_group_name_H-M   'P 1'
#
loop_
_entity.id
_entity.type
_entity.pdbx_description
1 polymer ?
#
loop_
_entity_poly.entity_id
_entity_poly.type
_entity_poly.pdbx_seq_one_letter_code
_entity_poly.pdbx_strand_id
1 'polypeptide(L)'
;MNLYRSILEFLYKNQERGFVRITHICLDPNEATRIAKKMKEEGLIDYKQRRFMGGNGHISFISPPQLIITPEGKHWIETLELF
;
A
#
# COMPACT_ATOMS: atom_id res chain seq x y z
N MET A 1 -16.87 5.27 -1.59
CA MET A 1 -16.15 3.98 -1.72
C MET A 1 -15.04 3.97 -0.68
N ASN A 2 -14.92 2.92 0.13
CA ASN A 2 -13.91 2.85 1.21
C ASN A 2 -12.50 2.77 0.59
N LEU A 3 -11.61 3.70 0.94
CA LEU A 3 -10.24 3.77 0.43
C LEU A 3 -9.47 2.46 0.58
N TYR A 4 -9.64 1.76 1.71
CA TYR A 4 -8.95 0.49 1.97
C TYR A 4 -9.44 -0.61 1.03
N ARG A 5 -10.76 -0.64 0.78
CA ARG A 5 -11.36 -1.56 -0.19
C ARG A 5 -10.80 -1.30 -1.59
N SER A 6 -10.76 -0.04 -2.04
CA SER A 6 -10.18 0.31 -3.35
C SER A 6 -8.71 -0.13 -3.48
N ILE A 7 -7.92 0.03 -2.41
CA ILE A 7 -6.51 -0.41 -2.39
C ILE A 7 -6.45 -1.94 -2.48
N LEU A 8 -7.20 -2.66 -1.64
CA LEU A 8 -7.19 -4.13 -1.65
C LEU A 8 -7.68 -4.70 -2.99
N GLU A 9 -8.74 -4.14 -3.59
CA GLU A 9 -9.23 -4.54 -4.91
C GLU A 9 -8.15 -4.36 -5.98
N PHE A 10 -7.45 -3.23 -5.95
CA PHE A 10 -6.36 -2.98 -6.88
C PHE A 10 -5.20 -3.97 -6.68
N LEU A 11 -4.79 -4.22 -5.43
CA LEU A 11 -3.69 -5.14 -5.13
C LEU A 11 -4.06 -6.59 -5.47
N TYR A 12 -5.30 -7.00 -5.22
CA TYR A 12 -5.81 -8.34 -5.57
C TYR A 12 -5.76 -8.57 -7.08
N LYS A 13 -6.25 -7.61 -7.88
CA LYS A 13 -6.20 -7.66 -9.34
C LYS A 13 -4.78 -7.63 -9.92
N ASN A 14 -3.80 -7.13 -9.15
CA ASN A 14 -2.40 -7.01 -9.58
C ASN A 14 -1.45 -7.92 -8.78
N GLN A 15 -1.96 -8.93 -8.07
CA GLN A 15 -1.18 -9.73 -7.12
C GLN A 15 0.01 -10.46 -7.77
N GLU A 16 -0.10 -10.85 -9.04
CA GLU A 16 0.98 -11.51 -9.80
C GLU A 16 2.15 -10.58 -10.12
N ARG A 17 1.94 -9.25 -10.08
CA ARG A 17 2.98 -8.25 -10.36
C ARG A 17 3.87 -7.97 -9.15
N GLY A 18 3.56 -8.53 -7.98
CA GLY A 18 4.24 -8.28 -6.73
C GLY A 18 3.99 -6.88 -6.18
N PHE A 19 5.05 -6.17 -5.80
CA PHE A 19 4.95 -4.85 -5.16
C PHE A 19 4.59 -3.74 -6.17
N VAL A 20 3.40 -3.15 -6.02
CA VAL A 20 2.86 -2.13 -6.94
C VAL A 20 2.59 -0.80 -6.23
N ARG A 21 2.64 0.31 -6.98
CA ARG A 21 2.37 1.65 -6.44
C ARG A 21 0.88 1.96 -6.49
N ILE A 22 0.41 2.67 -5.48
CA ILE A 22 -0.98 3.14 -5.39
C ILE A 22 -1.12 4.65 -5.69
N THR A 23 -0.17 5.25 -6.39
CA THR A 23 -0.17 6.70 -6.67
C THR A 23 -1.36 7.19 -7.48
N HIS A 24 -2.06 6.29 -8.19
CA HIS A 24 -3.31 6.59 -8.89
C HIS A 24 -4.55 6.58 -7.96
N ILE A 25 -4.42 6.01 -6.75
CA ILE A 25 -5.45 5.99 -5.71
C ILE A 25 -5.19 7.09 -4.68
N CYS A 26 -3.92 7.27 -4.31
CA CYS A 26 -3.47 8.27 -3.34
C CYS A 26 -2.29 9.05 -3.93
N LEU A 27 -2.55 10.30 -4.33
CA LEU A 27 -1.59 11.16 -5.03
C LEU A 27 -0.50 11.69 -4.10
N ASP A 28 -0.81 11.95 -2.83
CA ASP A 28 0.17 12.42 -1.83
C ASP A 28 1.02 11.24 -1.31
N PRO A 29 2.34 11.23 -1.54
CA PRO A 29 3.23 10.18 -1.03
C PRO A 29 3.22 10.03 0.49
N ASN A 30 3.04 11.13 1.25
CA ASN A 30 3.01 11.08 2.71
C ASN A 30 1.74 10.42 3.20
N GLU A 31 0.60 10.78 2.60
CA GLU A 31 -0.67 10.13 2.89
C GLU A 31 -0.65 8.65 2.50
N ALA A 32 -0.14 8.32 1.31
CA ALA A 32 0.01 6.94 0.86
C ALA A 32 0.86 6.12 1.84
N THR A 33 1.91 6.72 2.39
CA THR A 33 2.76 6.10 3.42
C THR A 33 1.99 5.87 4.72
N ARG A 34 1.22 6.87 5.17
CA ARG A 34 0.41 6.76 6.39
C ARG A 34 -0.63 5.65 6.27
N ILE A 35 -1.31 5.56 5.13
CA ILE A 35 -2.28 4.50 4.84
C ILE A 35 -1.59 3.14 4.79
N ALA A 36 -0.47 3.02 4.07
CA ALA A 36 0.25 1.76 3.97
C ALA A 36 0.74 1.24 5.33
N LYS A 37 1.18 2.13 6.23
CA LYS A 37 1.50 1.77 7.62
C LYS A 37 0.30 1.20 8.36
N LYS A 38 -0.83 1.91 8.33
CA LYS A 38 -2.03 1.49 9.05
C LYS A 38 -2.58 0.16 8.52
N MET A 39 -2.66 -0.02 7.20
CA MET A 39 -3.10 -1.28 6.62
C MET A 39 -2.14 -2.45 6.89
N LYS A 40 -0.83 -2.17 7.04
CA LYS A 40 0.15 -3.17 7.47
C LYS A 40 -0.02 -3.56 8.94
N GLU A 41 -0.30 -2.59 9.83
CA GLU A 41 -0.63 -2.85 11.23
C GLU A 41 -1.87 -3.74 11.37
N GLU A 42 -2.84 -3.57 10.47
CA GLU A 42 -4.04 -4.41 10.36
C GLU A 42 -3.77 -5.77 9.67
N GLY A 43 -2.54 -6.03 9.20
CA GLY A 43 -2.15 -7.28 8.54
C GLY A 43 -2.67 -7.46 7.11
N LEU A 44 -3.32 -6.45 6.52
CA LEU A 44 -3.99 -6.55 5.21
C LEU A 44 -3.03 -6.45 4.02
N ILE A 45 -1.89 -5.81 4.21
CA ILE A 45 -0.87 -5.61 3.18
C ILE A 45 0.53 -5.71 3.77
N ASP A 46 1.51 -5.83 2.88
CA ASP A 46 2.89 -5.48 3.18
C ASP A 46 3.36 -4.35 2.27
N TYR A 47 4.38 -3.58 2.68
CA TYR A 47 4.90 -2.49 1.85
C TYR A 47 6.41 -2.31 1.94
N LYS A 48 6.99 -1.85 0.84
CA LYS A 48 8.38 -1.40 0.72
C LYS A 48 8.42 0.07 0.35
N GLN A 49 9.33 0.80 0.95
CA GLN A 49 9.52 2.22 0.68
C GLN A 49 11.00 2.58 0.73
N ARG A 50 11.51 3.20 -0.33
CA ARG A 50 12.89 3.70 -0.35
C ARG A 50 12.93 5.10 0.24
N ARG A 51 13.90 5.32 1.14
CA ARG A 51 14.23 6.63 1.71
C ARG A 51 15.56 7.08 1.12
N PHE A 52 15.63 8.30 0.63
CA PHE A 52 16.87 8.89 0.14
C PHE A 52 17.39 9.86 1.19
N MET A 53 18.58 9.56 1.73
CA MET A 53 19.32 10.48 2.58
C MET A 53 20.19 11.37 1.68
N GLY A 54 20.06 12.69 1.81
CA GLY A 54 20.99 13.62 1.19
C GLY A 54 22.36 13.55 1.88
N GLY A 55 23.39 14.08 1.22
CA GLY A 55 24.77 14.07 1.72
C GLY A 55 24.98 14.72 3.10
N ASN A 56 23.98 15.46 3.60
CA ASN A 56 24.02 16.18 4.87
C ASN A 56 23.27 15.43 5.99
N GLY A 57 22.90 14.15 5.80
CA GLY A 57 22.17 13.36 6.80
C GLY A 57 20.67 13.65 6.92
N HIS A 58 20.17 14.69 6.24
CA HIS A 58 18.74 15.00 6.18
C HIS A 58 18.00 14.12 5.14
N ILE A 59 16.77 13.69 5.47
CA ILE A 59 15.89 13.01 4.52
C ILE A 59 15.49 14.03 3.45
N SER A 60 15.99 13.85 2.23
CA SER A 60 15.70 14.76 1.12
C SER A 60 14.42 14.39 0.39
N PHE A 61 14.08 13.10 0.34
CA PHE A 61 12.92 12.61 -0.41
C PHE A 61 12.46 11.23 0.07
N ILE A 62 11.13 11.06 0.16
CA ILE A 62 10.49 9.78 0.42
C ILE A 62 9.79 9.33 -0.85
N SER A 63 10.20 8.18 -1.38
CA SER A 63 9.51 7.60 -2.54
C SER A 63 8.11 7.13 -2.15
N PRO A 64 7.11 7.18 -3.06
CA PRO A 64 5.82 6.56 -2.81
C PRO A 64 5.97 5.08 -2.43
N PRO A 65 5.19 4.57 -1.45
CA PRO A 65 5.28 3.17 -1.06
C PRO A 65 4.83 2.25 -2.20
N GLN A 66 5.44 1.08 -2.27
CA GLN A 66 4.98 -0.03 -3.08
C GLN A 66 4.37 -1.08 -2.16
N LEU A 67 3.19 -1.56 -2.49
CA LEU A 67 2.36 -2.42 -1.64
C LEU A 67 2.16 -3.77 -2.30
N ILE A 68 1.96 -4.80 -1.49
CA ILE A 68 1.51 -6.14 -1.91
C ILE A 68 0.41 -6.59 -0.94
N ILE A 69 -0.58 -7.33 -1.44
CA ILE A 69 -1.63 -7.90 -0.61
C ILE A 69 -1.11 -9.13 0.15
N THR A 70 -1.44 -9.25 1.44
CA THR A 70 -1.16 -10.44 2.25
C THR A 70 -2.23 -11.51 2.06
N PRO A 71 -2.01 -12.77 2.49
CA PRO A 71 -3.07 -13.77 2.55
C PRO A 71 -4.31 -13.29 3.32
N GLU A 72 -4.12 -12.61 4.45
CA GLU A 72 -5.19 -12.05 5.27
C GLU A 72 -5.98 -10.98 4.52
N GLY A 73 -5.29 -10.10 3.79
CA GLY A 73 -5.92 -9.10 2.94
C GLY A 73 -6.74 -9.72 1.80
N LYS A 74 -6.27 -10.84 1.22
CA LYS A 74 -7.03 -11.59 0.19
C LYS A 74 -8.31 -12.19 0.78
N HIS A 75 -8.19 -12.87 1.92
CA HIS A 75 -9.35 -13.43 2.60
C HIS A 75 -10.39 -12.35 2.94
N TRP A 76 -9.93 -11.19 3.42
CA TRP A 76 -10.82 -10.08 3.75
C TRP A 76 -11.63 -9.59 2.56
N ILE A 77 -10.99 -9.42 1.38
CA ILE A 77 -11.69 -8.96 0.18
C ILE A 77 -12.62 -10.02 -0.41
N GLU A 78 -12.19 -11.29 -0.43
CA GLU A 78 -13.02 -12.41 -0.88
C GLU A 78 -14.27 -12.56 0.00
N THR A 79 -14.13 -12.34 1.31
CA THR A 79 -15.27 -12.35 2.24
C THR A 79 -16.26 -11.22 1.93
N LEU A 80 -15.78 -10.04 1.51
CA LEU A 80 -16.64 -8.91 1.16
C LEU A 80 -17.32 -9.02 -0.20
N GLU A 81 -16.79 -9.81 -1.12
CA GLU A 81 -17.47 -10.09 -2.40
C GLU A 81 -18.59 -11.13 -2.24
N LEU A 82 -18.63 -11.85 -1.12
CA LEU A 82 -19.67 -12.82 -0.79
C LEU A 82 -20.91 -12.20 -0.11
N PHE A 83 -20.90 -10.90 0.21
CA PHE A 83 -22.00 -10.15 0.83
C PHE A 83 -22.37 -8.90 0.02
#